data_AF-A0A1J5B5K8-F1
#
_entry.id   AF-A0A1J5B5K8-F1
#
_cell.length_a   1.000
_cell.length_b   1.000
_cell.length_c   1.000
_cell.angle_alpha   90.00
_cell.angle_beta   90.00
_cell.angle_gamma   90.00
#
_symmetry.space_group_name_H-M   'P 1'
#
loop_
_entity.id
_entity.type
_entity.pdbx_description
1 polymer ?
#
loop_
_entity_poly.entity_id
_entity_poly.type
_entity_poly.pdbx_seq_one_letter_code
_entity_poly.pdbx_strand_id
1 'polypeptide(L)'
;MRLAITRTVSGDKTARQGNLPLDQQIGSLVNLIKGKPVIIVDDGLFSGGTAQFVTDKLCQFGIKKYQIEKIIAFLGNSQTTQVDGTPVEFIADIPDLFEWIDIRDFGIFGGRQLDNSRNNKVSTAVPYLFPWSQGESASLEKSGQLFTVSQGMIQSFITLIIKFENVTGKSLKFRDFVKAGFPLPTNKEKTIPVSINTDPKAYLKVCLQIVEAEQQRQVVIFDMDGTLYELDGQNKGYSGSSLETKVVNNCLRFILNQEKCSAEEAEAIMDQGLKDPVGLSNFLSKRYGITRKNYFDIVWDINPQGLVFNFQTAVQTVKQIPEDGKKPILLTSAPKVWQEKVIKFLGLDNCFEAIYTGEDFDQKTEIFSMLAQRYQPSNIFSVGDQETTDISPAAALGLSTLLVQNPNDLERLVK
;
A
#
# COMPACT_ATOMS: atom_id res chain seq x y z
N MET A 1 -2.71 -0.81 -11.07
CA MET A 1 -2.25 -0.63 -12.46
C MET A 1 -3.45 -0.70 -13.41
N ARG A 2 -3.61 0.26 -14.32
CA ARG A 2 -4.73 0.33 -15.28
C ARG A 2 -4.13 0.28 -16.69
N LEU A 3 -4.56 -0.67 -17.52
CA LEU A 3 -4.23 -0.63 -18.94
C LEU A 3 -5.23 0.28 -19.64
N ALA A 4 -4.72 1.33 -20.29
CA ALA A 4 -5.52 2.15 -21.17
C ALA A 4 -5.08 1.88 -22.61
N ILE A 5 -5.79 0.98 -23.31
CA ILE A 5 -5.84 1.16 -24.77
C ILE A 5 -6.63 2.44 -24.98
N THR A 6 -5.96 3.48 -25.42
CA THR A 6 -6.62 4.74 -25.76
C THR A 6 -7.04 4.76 -27.23
N ARG A 7 -6.37 3.97 -28.09
CA ARG A 7 -6.65 3.87 -29.52
C ARG A 7 -6.30 2.51 -30.13
N THR A 8 -7.04 2.09 -31.17
CA THR A 8 -6.66 0.99 -32.08
C THR A 8 -5.56 1.44 -33.05
N VAL A 9 -5.00 0.51 -33.83
CA VAL A 9 -4.06 0.79 -34.94
C VAL A 9 -4.69 1.73 -35.99
N SER A 10 -6.01 1.68 -36.18
CA SER A 10 -6.77 2.60 -37.05
C SER A 10 -7.02 3.97 -36.41
N GLY A 11 -6.59 4.19 -35.17
CA GLY A 11 -6.77 5.45 -34.44
C GLY A 11 -8.11 5.58 -33.71
N ASP A 12 -8.96 4.55 -33.72
CA ASP A 12 -10.27 4.55 -33.09
C ASP A 12 -10.14 4.50 -31.57
N LYS A 13 -10.90 5.35 -30.87
CA LYS A 13 -10.90 5.35 -29.40
C LYS A 13 -11.53 4.08 -28.87
N THR A 14 -10.79 3.34 -28.05
CA THR A 14 -11.33 2.26 -27.22
C THR A 14 -11.75 2.80 -25.86
N ALA A 15 -12.89 2.34 -25.34
CA ALA A 15 -13.36 2.73 -24.03
C ALA A 15 -12.33 2.33 -22.95
N ARG A 16 -11.99 3.26 -22.06
CA ARG A 16 -11.20 2.92 -20.87
C ARG A 16 -12.02 1.95 -20.02
N GLN A 17 -11.50 0.76 -19.76
CA GLN A 17 -12.11 -0.14 -18.80
C GLN A 17 -11.82 0.35 -17.38
N GLY A 18 -12.63 1.27 -16.90
CA GLY A 18 -12.60 1.70 -15.51
C GLY A 18 -13.21 0.61 -14.63
N ASN A 19 -12.39 0.00 -13.76
CA ASN A 19 -12.73 -0.84 -12.59
C ASN A 19 -12.62 -2.37 -12.72
N LEU A 20 -12.21 -2.93 -13.86
CA LEU A 20 -11.93 -4.37 -13.91
C LEU A 20 -10.52 -4.68 -13.33
N PRO A 21 -10.29 -5.83 -12.66
CA PRO A 21 -8.95 -6.30 -12.35
C PRO A 21 -8.05 -6.36 -13.60
N LEU A 22 -6.75 -6.14 -13.45
CA LEU A 22 -5.80 -6.06 -14.58
C LEU A 22 -5.86 -7.30 -15.48
N ASP A 23 -5.95 -8.49 -14.89
CA ASP A 23 -6.09 -9.75 -15.65
C ASP A 23 -7.35 -9.79 -16.52
N GLN A 24 -8.48 -9.27 -16.02
CA GLN A 24 -9.71 -9.17 -16.78
C GLN A 24 -9.62 -8.12 -17.89
N GLN A 25 -8.92 -7.00 -17.61
CA GLN A 25 -8.61 -6.02 -18.65
C GLN A 25 -7.81 -6.69 -19.77
N ILE A 26 -6.68 -7.35 -19.45
CA ILE A 26 -5.84 -8.04 -20.44
C ILE A 26 -6.64 -9.11 -21.21
N GLY A 27 -7.42 -9.94 -20.50
CA GLY A 27 -8.25 -10.97 -21.13
C GLY A 27 -9.25 -10.40 -22.14
N SER A 28 -9.87 -9.26 -21.83
CA SER A 28 -10.78 -8.58 -22.77
C SER A 28 -10.04 -7.98 -23.98
N LEU A 29 -8.79 -7.56 -23.81
CA LEU A 29 -7.96 -6.98 -24.87
C LEU A 29 -7.49 -8.03 -25.87
N VAL A 30 -7.21 -9.24 -25.41
CA VAL A 30 -6.67 -10.33 -26.23
C VAL A 30 -7.51 -10.56 -27.48
N ASN A 31 -8.83 -10.54 -27.37
CA ASN A 31 -9.72 -10.73 -28.52
C ASN A 31 -9.56 -9.64 -29.59
N LEU A 32 -9.17 -8.42 -29.20
CA LEU A 32 -8.98 -7.28 -30.11
C LEU A 32 -7.63 -7.31 -30.84
N ILE A 33 -6.62 -7.91 -30.20
CA ILE A 33 -5.22 -7.92 -30.67
C ILE A 33 -4.74 -9.30 -31.14
N LYS A 34 -5.56 -10.34 -31.02
CA LYS A 34 -5.23 -11.69 -31.50
C LYS A 34 -4.87 -11.67 -32.99
N GLY A 35 -3.78 -12.35 -33.32
CA GLY A 35 -3.23 -12.39 -34.68
C GLY A 35 -2.58 -11.09 -35.17
N LYS A 36 -2.52 -10.03 -34.36
CA LYS A 36 -1.86 -8.76 -34.70
C LYS A 36 -0.51 -8.63 -33.99
N PRO A 37 0.41 -7.83 -34.54
CA PRO A 37 1.55 -7.33 -33.78
C PRO A 37 1.11 -6.53 -32.55
N VAL A 38 1.88 -6.64 -31.49
CA VAL A 38 1.65 -6.00 -30.20
C VAL A 38 2.91 -5.24 -29.83
N ILE A 39 2.74 -3.96 -29.52
CA ILE A 39 3.77 -3.13 -28.89
C ILE A 39 3.25 -2.78 -27.51
N ILE A 40 4.04 -3.08 -26.48
CA ILE A 40 3.75 -2.68 -25.12
C ILE A 40 4.36 -1.31 -24.90
N VAL A 41 3.61 -0.38 -24.31
CA VAL A 41 4.10 0.95 -24.01
C VAL A 41 4.05 1.17 -22.51
N ASP A 42 5.20 1.45 -21.92
CA ASP A 42 5.36 1.75 -20.51
C ASP A 42 5.79 3.22 -20.34
N ASP A 43 5.26 3.89 -19.34
CA ASP A 43 5.62 5.28 -19.05
C ASP A 43 6.92 5.40 -18.26
N GLY A 44 7.34 4.33 -17.58
CA GLY A 44 8.66 4.21 -16.95
C GLY A 44 9.11 2.76 -16.81
N LEU A 45 10.21 2.39 -17.48
CA LEU A 45 10.74 1.03 -17.47
C LEU A 45 12.15 0.99 -16.88
N PHE A 46 12.26 0.62 -15.61
CA PHE A 46 13.54 0.44 -14.93
C PHE A 46 13.90 -1.03 -14.76
N SER A 47 13.10 -1.75 -13.96
CA SER A 47 13.28 -3.20 -13.74
C SER A 47 12.56 -4.07 -14.77
N GLY A 48 11.65 -3.49 -15.57
CA GLY A 48 10.83 -4.23 -16.54
C GLY A 48 9.71 -5.09 -15.94
N GLY A 49 9.54 -5.12 -14.60
CA GLY A 49 8.60 -6.04 -13.94
C GLY A 49 7.15 -5.89 -14.40
N THR A 50 6.67 -4.66 -14.62
CA THR A 50 5.34 -4.40 -15.18
C THR A 50 5.19 -4.93 -16.60
N ALA A 51 6.14 -4.58 -17.47
CA ALA A 51 6.13 -5.03 -18.86
C ALA A 51 6.25 -6.56 -18.98
N GLN A 52 7.03 -7.18 -18.09
CA GLN A 52 7.13 -8.64 -17.96
C GLN A 52 5.79 -9.26 -17.59
N PHE A 53 5.17 -8.76 -16.52
CA PHE A 53 3.87 -9.25 -16.06
C PHE A 53 2.81 -9.16 -17.16
N VAL A 54 2.75 -8.04 -17.87
CA VAL A 54 1.82 -7.85 -18.99
C VAL A 54 2.12 -8.83 -20.13
N THR A 55 3.39 -9.04 -20.45
CA THR A 55 3.85 -10.01 -21.47
C THR A 55 3.41 -11.43 -21.12
N ASP A 56 3.65 -11.87 -19.88
CA ASP A 56 3.28 -13.20 -19.39
C ASP A 56 1.76 -13.41 -19.44
N LYS A 57 1.00 -12.40 -19.01
CA LYS A 57 -0.46 -12.46 -19.03
C LYS A 57 -1.01 -12.51 -20.45
N LEU A 58 -0.50 -11.69 -21.38
CA LEU A 58 -0.86 -11.77 -22.78
C LEU A 58 -0.60 -13.18 -23.35
N CYS A 59 0.54 -13.77 -23.00
CA CYS A 59 0.89 -15.14 -23.39
C CYS A 59 -0.08 -16.19 -22.81
N GLN A 60 -0.42 -16.07 -21.53
CA GLN A 60 -1.41 -16.94 -20.87
C GLN A 60 -2.79 -16.88 -21.55
N PHE A 61 -3.19 -15.70 -22.04
CA PHE A 61 -4.44 -15.54 -22.78
C PHE A 61 -4.34 -15.90 -24.28
N GLY A 62 -3.18 -16.41 -24.74
CA GLY A 62 -3.02 -16.98 -26.08
C GLY A 62 -2.50 -16.01 -27.14
N ILE A 63 -1.97 -14.85 -26.75
CA ILE A 63 -1.09 -14.07 -27.63
C ILE A 63 0.25 -14.76 -27.69
N LYS A 64 0.74 -15.05 -28.90
CA LYS A 64 2.02 -15.74 -29.02
C LYS A 64 3.16 -14.75 -28.79
N LYS A 65 4.22 -15.17 -28.12
CA LYS A 65 5.35 -14.31 -27.75
C LYS A 65 5.94 -13.54 -28.94
N TYR A 66 6.07 -14.18 -30.11
CA TYR A 66 6.56 -13.53 -31.33
C TYR A 66 5.65 -12.41 -31.87
N GLN A 67 4.42 -12.31 -31.38
CA GLN A 67 3.53 -11.19 -31.72
C GLN A 67 3.86 -9.95 -30.91
N ILE A 68 4.56 -10.07 -29.78
CA ILE A 68 5.03 -8.92 -29.01
C ILE A 68 6.36 -8.48 -29.61
N GLU A 69 6.30 -7.46 -30.47
CA GLU A 69 7.45 -7.06 -31.29
C GLU A 69 8.51 -6.33 -30.45
N LYS A 70 8.05 -5.43 -29.57
CA LYS A 70 8.91 -4.63 -28.70
C LYS A 70 8.11 -3.99 -27.56
N ILE A 71 8.85 -3.51 -26.57
CA ILE A 71 8.37 -2.65 -25.51
C ILE A 71 8.95 -1.25 -25.73
N ILE A 72 8.11 -0.23 -25.75
CA ILE A 72 8.54 1.17 -25.79
C ILE A 72 8.38 1.73 -24.39
N ALA A 73 9.49 2.16 -23.81
CA ALA A 73 9.53 2.89 -22.55
C ALA A 73 9.70 4.38 -22.85
N PHE A 74 8.77 5.23 -22.41
CA PHE A 74 8.96 6.67 -22.57
C PHE A 74 10.18 7.18 -21.80
N LEU A 75 10.40 6.62 -20.62
CA LEU A 75 11.50 6.95 -19.73
C LEU A 75 12.04 5.66 -19.12
N GLY A 76 13.35 5.58 -18.88
CA GLY A 76 13.93 4.43 -18.17
C GLY A 76 15.43 4.30 -18.37
N ASN A 77 16.00 3.25 -17.76
CA ASN A 77 17.43 3.01 -17.81
C ASN A 77 17.79 2.22 -19.08
N SER A 78 18.56 2.83 -19.98
CA SER A 78 19.02 2.23 -21.24
C SER A 78 19.80 0.91 -21.10
N GLN A 79 20.21 0.53 -19.88
CA GLN A 79 20.82 -0.77 -19.60
C GLN A 79 19.84 -1.95 -19.78
N THR A 80 18.53 -1.74 -19.60
CA THR A 80 17.52 -2.78 -19.79
C THR A 80 17.13 -2.87 -21.27
N THR A 81 17.96 -3.57 -22.06
CA THR A 81 17.77 -3.67 -23.52
C THR A 81 16.68 -4.66 -23.94
N GLN A 82 16.29 -5.57 -23.05
CA GLN A 82 15.25 -6.58 -23.29
C GLN A 82 14.49 -6.93 -22.00
N VAL A 83 13.23 -7.33 -22.13
CA VAL A 83 12.40 -7.90 -21.06
C VAL A 83 11.83 -9.23 -21.57
N ASP A 84 12.27 -10.34 -20.96
CA ASP A 84 11.98 -11.72 -21.39
C ASP A 84 12.18 -11.95 -22.89
N GLY A 85 13.32 -11.48 -23.40
CA GLY A 85 13.69 -11.61 -24.81
C GLY A 85 12.92 -10.68 -25.76
N THR A 86 12.00 -9.86 -25.25
CA THR A 86 11.32 -8.80 -26.02
C THR A 86 12.21 -7.55 -26.01
N PRO A 87 12.60 -7.01 -27.18
CA PRO A 87 13.40 -5.78 -27.26
C PRO A 87 12.73 -4.60 -26.57
N VAL A 88 13.52 -3.78 -25.88
CA VAL A 88 13.08 -2.53 -25.26
C VAL A 88 13.68 -1.33 -26.01
N GLU A 89 12.85 -0.34 -26.32
CA GLU A 89 13.24 0.93 -26.89
C GLU A 89 12.90 2.06 -25.92
N PHE A 90 13.86 2.93 -25.61
CA PHE A 90 13.66 4.09 -24.75
C PHE A 90 13.51 5.35 -25.58
N ILE A 91 12.46 6.15 -25.29
CA ILE A 91 12.29 7.46 -25.91
C ILE A 91 13.23 8.49 -25.26
N ALA A 92 13.40 8.42 -23.95
CA ALA A 92 14.38 9.21 -23.20
C ALA A 92 15.10 8.33 -22.18
N ASP A 93 16.43 8.41 -22.19
CA ASP A 93 17.29 7.69 -21.25
C ASP A 93 17.37 8.47 -19.93
N ILE A 94 16.90 7.83 -18.86
CA ILE A 94 17.05 8.31 -17.49
C ILE A 94 17.83 7.24 -16.74
N PRO A 95 19.15 7.42 -16.55
CA PRO A 95 20.02 6.39 -16.00
C PRO A 95 19.72 6.07 -14.54
N ASP A 96 19.09 7.00 -13.82
CA ASP A 96 18.76 6.88 -12.40
C ASP A 96 17.23 6.87 -12.17
N LEU A 97 16.73 5.81 -11.54
CA LEU A 97 15.34 5.70 -11.11
C LEU A 97 14.90 6.90 -10.26
N PHE A 98 15.80 7.45 -9.44
CA PHE A 98 15.52 8.62 -8.61
C PHE A 98 15.26 9.89 -9.44
N GLU A 99 15.93 10.07 -10.58
CA GLU A 99 15.69 11.21 -11.48
C GLU A 99 14.32 11.10 -12.16
N TRP A 100 13.90 9.89 -12.55
CA TRP A 100 12.57 9.68 -13.13
C TRP A 100 11.45 9.85 -12.10
N ILE A 101 11.66 9.29 -10.92
CA ILE A 101 10.85 9.52 -9.72
C ILE A 101 10.70 11.05 -9.57
N ASP A 102 11.79 11.80 -9.44
CA ASP A 102 11.80 13.26 -9.25
C ASP A 102 11.04 14.01 -10.36
N ILE A 103 11.26 13.64 -11.62
CA ILE A 103 10.65 14.29 -12.79
C ILE A 103 9.14 14.00 -12.92
N ARG A 104 8.72 12.75 -12.73
CA ARG A 104 7.33 12.31 -12.97
C ARG A 104 6.46 12.43 -11.72
N ASP A 105 6.96 11.90 -10.62
CA ASP A 105 6.19 11.59 -9.41
C ASP A 105 6.60 12.41 -8.20
N PHE A 106 7.71 13.15 -8.23
CA PHE A 106 8.31 13.63 -6.99
C PHE A 106 8.71 15.11 -7.00
N GLY A 107 8.30 15.87 -8.02
CA GLY A 107 8.21 17.31 -7.89
C GLY A 107 7.46 17.70 -6.62
N ILE A 108 8.08 18.43 -5.68
CA ILE A 108 7.35 18.96 -4.51
C ILE A 108 6.22 19.90 -4.93
N PHE A 109 6.31 20.46 -6.13
CA PHE A 109 5.25 21.23 -6.78
C PHE A 109 4.48 20.42 -7.83
N GLY A 110 4.71 19.11 -7.93
CA GLY A 110 3.84 18.14 -8.58
C GLY A 110 2.87 17.55 -7.55
N GLY A 111 2.17 16.47 -7.91
CA GLY A 111 1.29 15.79 -6.97
C GLY A 111 -0.11 15.49 -7.49
N ARG A 112 -0.90 14.83 -6.65
CA ARG A 112 -2.32 14.63 -6.91
C ARG A 112 -3.03 15.98 -6.81
N GLN A 113 -3.50 16.48 -7.95
CA GLN A 113 -4.29 17.70 -7.99
C GLN A 113 -5.52 17.54 -7.09
N LEU A 114 -5.72 18.52 -6.20
CA LEU A 114 -6.97 18.66 -5.47
C LEU A 114 -7.97 19.37 -6.38
N ASP A 115 -9.22 18.92 -6.40
CA ASP A 115 -10.26 19.49 -7.27
C ASP A 115 -10.25 21.02 -7.21
N ASN A 116 -10.21 21.65 -8.39
CA ASN A 116 -10.11 23.09 -8.55
C ASN A 116 -11.26 23.76 -7.78
N SER A 117 -10.94 24.48 -6.70
CA SER A 117 -11.91 25.41 -6.14
C SER A 117 -12.13 26.49 -7.19
N ARG A 118 -13.35 26.59 -7.74
CA ARG A 118 -13.72 27.53 -8.81
C ARG A 118 -13.41 29.00 -8.48
N ASN A 119 -13.07 29.31 -7.24
CA ASN A 119 -12.92 30.66 -6.73
C ASN A 119 -11.46 31.18 -6.79
N ASN A 120 -10.45 30.32 -6.80
CA ASN A 120 -9.05 30.73 -6.89
C ASN A 120 -8.41 30.09 -8.12
N LYS A 121 -8.00 30.89 -9.11
CA LYS A 121 -7.41 30.48 -10.40
C LYS A 121 -6.06 29.72 -10.30
N VAL A 122 -5.71 29.20 -9.12
CA VAL A 122 -4.44 28.54 -8.84
C VAL A 122 -4.74 27.10 -8.43
N SER A 123 -4.27 26.14 -9.22
CA SER A 123 -4.35 24.72 -8.89
C SER A 123 -3.51 24.41 -7.66
N THR A 124 -4.02 23.54 -6.79
CA THR A 124 -3.29 23.00 -5.62
C THR A 124 -3.08 21.50 -5.79
N ALA A 125 -1.98 20.98 -5.27
CA ALA A 125 -1.69 19.54 -5.32
C ALA A 125 -1.14 19.03 -3.99
N VAL A 126 -1.42 17.76 -3.71
CA VAL A 126 -0.80 17.00 -2.61
C VAL A 126 0.47 16.36 -3.14
N PRO A 127 1.66 16.77 -2.65
CA PRO A 127 2.92 16.16 -3.07
C PRO A 127 2.91 14.65 -2.79
N TYR A 128 3.60 13.88 -3.61
CA TYR A 128 3.77 12.44 -3.38
C TYR A 128 4.83 12.11 -2.32
N LEU A 129 5.15 13.10 -1.48
CA LEU A 129 6.09 13.04 -0.39
C LEU A 129 5.37 12.80 0.93
N PHE A 130 6.02 12.12 1.85
CA PHE A 130 5.52 11.97 3.20
C PHE A 130 5.70 13.30 3.98
N PRO A 131 4.81 13.66 4.93
CA PRO A 131 3.59 12.97 5.36
C PRO A 131 2.34 13.25 4.51
N TRP A 132 2.49 13.98 3.40
CA TRP A 132 1.36 14.35 2.54
C TRP A 132 0.79 13.18 1.72
N SER A 133 1.63 12.19 1.46
CA SER A 133 1.33 10.94 0.78
C SER A 133 2.03 9.78 1.49
N GLN A 134 1.39 8.60 1.46
CA GLN A 134 2.01 7.36 1.94
C GLN A 134 2.94 6.72 0.89
N GLY A 135 3.16 7.38 -0.25
CA GLY A 135 4.04 6.89 -1.31
C GLY A 135 3.43 5.82 -2.22
N GLU A 136 2.14 5.49 -2.06
CA GLU A 136 1.44 4.44 -2.82
C GLU A 136 1.54 4.60 -4.34
N SER A 137 1.39 5.84 -4.84
CA SER A 137 1.48 6.16 -6.27
C SER A 137 2.86 5.92 -6.87
N ALA A 138 3.88 5.87 -6.01
CA ALA A 138 5.27 5.67 -6.36
C ALA A 138 5.82 4.32 -5.84
N SER A 139 4.94 3.45 -5.35
CA SER A 139 5.33 2.14 -4.78
C SER A 139 6.32 2.25 -3.61
N LEU A 140 6.29 3.36 -2.85
CA LEU A 140 7.12 3.58 -1.66
C LEU A 140 6.39 3.28 -0.34
N GLU A 141 5.12 2.88 -0.39
CA GLU A 141 4.29 2.59 0.78
C GLU A 141 4.80 1.44 1.63
N LYS A 142 5.69 0.59 1.08
CA LYS A 142 6.43 -0.44 1.81
C LYS A 142 7.93 -0.15 1.96
N SER A 143 8.40 1.02 1.53
CA SER A 143 9.80 1.41 1.69
C SER A 143 10.06 1.98 3.08
N GLY A 144 11.07 1.44 3.77
CA GLY A 144 11.56 2.03 5.02
C GLY A 144 12.23 3.40 4.83
N GLN A 145 12.67 3.72 3.61
CA GLN A 145 13.41 4.95 3.28
C GLN A 145 12.50 6.15 2.97
N LEU A 146 11.19 6.03 3.15
CA LEU A 146 10.22 7.06 2.73
C LEU A 146 10.52 8.45 3.32
N PHE A 147 10.91 8.52 4.60
CA PHE A 147 11.33 9.76 5.24
C PHE A 147 12.62 10.33 4.64
N THR A 148 13.64 9.49 4.49
CA THR A 148 14.94 9.88 3.91
C THR A 148 14.80 10.40 2.48
N VAL A 149 14.01 9.70 1.65
CA VAL A 149 13.68 10.14 0.30
C VAL A 149 12.99 11.50 0.34
N SER A 150 11.99 11.66 1.21
CA SER A 150 11.25 12.92 1.34
C SER A 150 12.15 14.09 1.77
N GLN A 151 13.00 13.89 2.76
CA GLN A 151 13.98 14.88 3.23
C GLN A 151 14.99 15.24 2.14
N GLY A 152 15.58 14.22 1.50
CA GLY A 152 16.58 14.39 0.45
C GLY A 152 16.04 15.21 -0.72
N MET A 153 14.82 14.92 -1.15
CA MET A 153 14.19 15.68 -2.22
C MET A 153 13.87 17.12 -1.83
N ILE A 154 13.28 17.35 -0.64
CA ILE A 154 13.01 18.72 -0.16
C ILE A 154 14.32 19.53 -0.14
N GLN A 155 15.42 18.92 0.33
CA GLN A 155 16.74 19.54 0.36
C GLN A 155 17.32 19.80 -1.04
N SER A 156 17.10 18.90 -1.99
CA SER A 156 17.46 19.09 -3.40
C SER A 156 16.70 20.27 -4.01
N PHE A 157 15.39 20.40 -3.77
CA PHE A 157 14.60 21.54 -4.23
C PHE A 157 15.09 22.87 -3.63
N ILE A 158 15.38 22.90 -2.33
CA ILE A 158 15.96 24.09 -1.68
C ILE A 158 17.28 24.47 -2.35
N THR A 159 18.17 23.49 -2.57
CA THR A 159 19.47 23.70 -3.23
C THR A 159 19.31 24.23 -4.65
N LEU A 160 18.38 23.66 -5.43
CA LEU A 160 18.09 24.07 -6.79
C LEU A 160 17.60 25.53 -6.84
N ILE A 161 16.67 25.89 -5.97
CA ILE A 161 16.14 27.26 -5.89
C ILE A 161 17.26 28.24 -5.52
N ILE A 162 18.08 27.93 -4.51
CA ILE A 162 19.20 28.79 -4.11
C ILE A 162 20.17 29.00 -5.28
N LYS A 163 20.55 27.92 -5.98
CA LYS A 163 21.43 28.01 -7.15
C LYS A 163 20.81 28.87 -8.25
N PHE A 164 19.53 28.70 -8.54
CA PHE A 164 18.81 29.52 -9.51
C PHE A 164 18.81 31.01 -9.13
N GLU A 165 18.46 31.34 -7.89
CA GLU A 165 18.43 32.73 -7.42
C GLU A 165 19.82 33.36 -7.44
N ASN A 166 20.88 32.60 -7.10
CA ASN A 166 22.26 33.08 -7.15
C ASN A 166 22.72 33.38 -8.59
N VAL A 167 22.37 32.52 -9.55
CA VAL A 167 22.75 32.70 -10.96
C VAL A 167 21.97 33.87 -11.60
N THR A 168 20.69 34.00 -11.25
CA THR A 168 19.80 34.99 -11.91
C THR A 168 19.70 36.32 -11.18
N GLY A 169 20.11 36.39 -9.90
CA GLY A 169 19.88 37.53 -9.02
C GLY A 169 18.40 37.77 -8.67
N LYS A 170 17.48 36.89 -9.10
CA LYS A 170 16.04 37.04 -8.90
C LYS A 170 15.58 36.12 -7.78
N SER A 171 14.99 36.67 -6.72
CA SER A 171 14.30 35.86 -5.73
C SER A 171 12.97 35.32 -6.26
N LEU A 172 12.73 34.01 -6.09
CA LEU A 172 11.53 33.33 -6.54
C LEU A 172 10.42 33.42 -5.48
N LYS A 173 9.18 33.53 -5.98
CA LYS A 173 7.95 33.35 -5.21
C LYS A 173 7.11 32.24 -5.84
N PHE A 174 6.17 31.66 -5.10
CA PHE A 174 5.28 30.66 -5.68
C PHE A 174 4.51 31.13 -6.91
N ARG A 175 4.21 32.43 -7.05
CA ARG A 175 3.64 33.00 -8.27
C ARG A 175 4.50 32.74 -9.51
N ASP A 176 5.82 32.63 -9.38
CA ASP A 176 6.73 32.31 -10.48
C ASP A 176 6.57 30.83 -10.88
N PHE A 177 6.44 29.92 -9.91
CA PHE A 177 6.14 28.50 -10.13
C PHE A 177 4.76 28.29 -10.76
N VAL A 178 3.74 28.97 -10.26
CA VAL A 178 2.37 28.93 -10.81
C VAL A 178 2.34 29.44 -12.25
N LYS A 179 3.08 30.52 -12.56
CA LYS A 179 3.23 31.00 -13.95
C LYS A 179 3.91 29.99 -14.86
N ALA A 180 4.79 29.14 -14.32
CA ALA A 180 5.44 28.04 -15.01
C ALA A 180 4.57 26.76 -15.07
N GLY A 181 3.33 26.80 -14.57
CA GLY A 181 2.39 25.69 -14.64
C GLY A 181 2.40 24.74 -13.44
N PHE A 182 3.20 25.02 -12.40
CA PHE A 182 3.23 24.19 -11.20
C PHE A 182 2.08 24.55 -10.24
N PRO A 183 1.35 23.56 -9.68
CA PRO A 183 0.39 23.81 -8.61
C PRO A 183 1.07 24.30 -7.32
N LEU A 184 0.26 24.96 -6.49
CA LEU A 184 0.64 25.25 -5.11
C LEU A 184 0.63 23.96 -4.27
N PRO A 185 1.74 23.59 -3.62
CA PRO A 185 1.80 22.40 -2.78
C PRO A 185 1.00 22.61 -1.50
N THR A 186 0.24 21.60 -1.09
CA THR A 186 -0.54 21.61 0.15
C THR A 186 -0.86 20.18 0.60
N ASN A 187 -1.47 20.01 1.76
CA ASN A 187 -2.05 18.72 2.18
C ASN A 187 -3.55 18.68 1.89
N LYS A 188 -4.18 17.50 2.00
CA LYS A 188 -5.63 17.34 1.72
C LYS A 188 -6.48 18.29 2.56
N GLU A 189 -6.10 18.49 3.82
CA GLU A 189 -6.79 19.33 4.81
C GLU A 189 -6.38 20.81 4.70
N LYS A 190 -5.39 21.14 3.85
CA LYS A 190 -4.86 22.50 3.64
C LYS A 190 -4.40 23.19 4.93
N THR A 191 -3.84 22.42 5.84
CA THR A 191 -3.34 22.90 7.14
C THR A 191 -1.96 23.55 7.04
N ILE A 192 -1.19 23.32 5.97
CA ILE A 192 0.07 24.04 5.75
C ILE A 192 -0.22 25.35 5.01
N PRO A 193 -0.04 26.52 5.66
CA PRO A 193 -0.34 27.80 5.04
C PRO A 193 0.61 28.08 3.86
N VAL A 194 0.05 28.30 2.68
CA VAL A 194 0.80 28.68 1.48
C VAL A 194 0.02 29.72 0.68
N SER A 195 0.75 30.66 0.08
CA SER A 195 0.18 31.64 -0.85
C SER A 195 1.11 31.81 -2.05
N ILE A 196 0.61 32.40 -3.14
CA ILE A 196 1.43 32.73 -4.30
C ILE A 196 2.58 33.71 -3.98
N ASN A 197 2.52 34.43 -2.86
CA ASN A 197 3.56 35.36 -2.41
C ASN A 197 4.52 34.74 -1.39
N THR A 198 4.29 33.49 -0.99
CA THR A 198 5.18 32.76 -0.07
C THR A 198 6.52 32.50 -0.75
N ASP A 199 7.62 32.62 0.01
CA ASP A 199 8.95 32.19 -0.41
C ASP A 199 8.99 30.65 -0.43
N PRO A 200 9.21 30.02 -1.59
CA PRO A 200 9.26 28.57 -1.71
C PRO A 200 10.31 27.93 -0.81
N LYS A 201 11.48 28.55 -0.58
CA LYS A 201 12.49 28.00 0.33
C LYS A 201 12.00 27.98 1.77
N ALA A 202 11.30 29.03 2.20
CA ALA A 202 10.73 29.10 3.54
C ALA A 202 9.66 28.02 3.74
N TYR A 203 8.78 27.84 2.74
CA TYR A 203 7.79 26.77 2.73
C TYR A 203 8.44 25.37 2.79
N LEU A 204 9.49 25.15 1.98
CA LEU A 204 10.21 23.88 1.95
C LEU A 204 10.92 23.57 3.28
N LYS A 205 11.43 24.58 3.98
CA LYS A 205 11.98 24.38 5.33
C LYS A 205 10.91 23.98 6.35
N VAL A 206 9.71 24.56 6.28
CA VAL A 206 8.58 24.13 7.11
C VAL A 206 8.19 22.69 6.78
N CYS A 207 8.18 22.33 5.49
CA CYS A 207 7.94 20.95 5.05
C CYS A 207 8.97 19.99 5.65
N LEU A 208 10.26 20.34 5.62
CA LEU A 208 11.32 19.53 6.20
C LEU A 208 11.12 19.31 7.72
N GLN A 209 10.79 20.38 8.45
CA GLN A 209 10.49 20.31 9.89
C GLN A 209 9.30 19.40 10.20
N ILE A 210 8.26 19.42 9.35
CA ILE A 210 7.10 18.53 9.48
C ILE A 210 7.51 17.07 9.28
N VAL A 211 8.33 16.77 8.27
CA VAL A 211 8.84 15.41 8.01
C VAL A 211 9.69 14.93 9.19
N GLU A 212 10.58 15.77 9.69
CA GLU A 212 11.42 15.47 10.86
C GLU A 212 10.56 15.22 12.12
N ALA A 213 9.57 16.07 12.38
CA ALA A 213 8.67 15.91 13.53
C ALA A 213 7.87 14.60 13.44
N GLU A 214 7.34 14.27 12.26
CA GLU A 214 6.60 13.02 12.06
C GLU A 214 7.51 11.79 12.17
N GLN A 215 8.79 11.88 11.77
CA GLN A 215 9.77 10.79 11.95
C GLN A 215 10.01 10.48 13.44
N GLN A 216 9.84 11.49 14.29
CA GLN A 216 9.97 11.39 15.75
C GLN A 216 8.64 11.07 16.45
N ARG A 217 7.52 10.97 15.72
CA ARG A 217 6.21 10.70 16.33
C ARG A 217 6.18 9.32 16.99
N GLN A 218 5.49 9.24 18.13
CA GLN A 218 5.24 7.96 18.78
C GLN A 218 4.23 7.14 17.97
N VAL A 219 4.54 5.87 17.77
CA VAL A 219 3.72 4.93 17.00
C VAL A 219 3.28 3.80 17.93
N VAL A 220 1.98 3.45 17.90
CA VAL A 220 1.46 2.30 18.63
C VAL A 220 0.88 1.32 17.62
N ILE A 221 1.47 0.13 17.56
CA ILE A 221 1.05 -0.95 16.67
C ILE A 221 0.19 -1.91 17.49
N PHE A 222 -1.04 -2.13 17.04
CA PHE A 222 -1.99 -3.05 17.66
C PHE A 222 -2.14 -4.29 16.79
N ASP A 223 -2.00 -5.46 17.38
CA ASP A 223 -2.68 -6.65 16.88
C ASP A 223 -4.22 -6.53 17.08
N MET A 224 -4.99 -7.39 16.42
CA MET A 224 -6.46 -7.37 16.45
C MET A 224 -7.08 -8.50 17.29
N ASP A 225 -6.94 -9.75 16.86
CA ASP A 225 -7.64 -10.90 17.43
C ASP A 225 -6.98 -11.34 18.74
N GLY A 226 -7.71 -11.34 19.87
CA GLY A 226 -7.14 -11.61 21.20
C GLY A 226 -6.57 -10.36 21.89
N THR A 227 -6.25 -9.33 21.10
CA THR A 227 -5.71 -8.05 21.58
C THR A 227 -6.79 -6.99 21.83
N LEU A 228 -7.59 -6.67 20.80
CA LEU A 228 -8.64 -5.64 20.90
C LEU A 228 -9.96 -6.19 21.49
N TYR A 229 -10.10 -7.51 21.48
CA TYR A 229 -11.26 -8.24 21.96
C TYR A 229 -10.90 -9.69 22.25
N GLU A 230 -11.78 -10.36 22.96
CA GLU A 230 -11.74 -11.79 23.21
C GLU A 230 -12.66 -12.54 22.24
N LEU A 231 -12.26 -13.75 21.89
CA LEU A 231 -13.09 -14.77 21.25
C LEU A 231 -13.53 -15.82 22.28
N ASP A 232 -14.45 -16.70 21.89
CA ASP A 232 -14.94 -17.80 22.74
C ASP A 232 -14.09 -19.08 22.67
N GLY A 233 -12.87 -18.99 22.15
CA GLY A 233 -11.94 -20.12 22.05
C GLY A 233 -11.06 -20.34 23.29
N GLN A 234 -10.10 -21.25 23.15
CA GLN A 234 -9.07 -21.54 24.14
C GLN A 234 -8.23 -20.29 24.42
N ASN A 235 -7.97 -20.02 25.70
CA ASN A 235 -7.32 -18.78 26.17
C ASN A 235 -7.98 -17.50 25.61
N LYS A 236 -9.26 -17.60 25.23
CA LYS A 236 -10.02 -16.52 24.60
C LYS A 236 -9.47 -16.04 23.25
N GLY A 237 -8.68 -16.89 22.59
CA GLY A 237 -8.14 -16.67 21.25
C GLY A 237 -8.93 -17.43 20.17
N TYR A 238 -8.35 -17.49 18.97
CA TYR A 238 -8.97 -18.09 17.78
C TYR A 238 -9.15 -19.61 17.90
N SER A 239 -8.16 -20.33 18.41
CA SER A 239 -8.18 -21.79 18.51
C SER A 239 -9.32 -22.30 19.39
N GLY A 240 -10.15 -23.20 18.88
CA GLY A 240 -11.35 -23.74 19.52
C GLY A 240 -12.56 -22.79 19.52
N SER A 241 -12.48 -21.62 18.88
CA SER A 241 -13.58 -20.63 18.88
C SER A 241 -14.70 -20.99 17.91
N SER A 242 -15.86 -20.36 18.12
CA SER A 242 -16.96 -20.37 17.15
C SER A 242 -16.56 -19.72 15.83
N LEU A 243 -15.60 -18.78 15.84
CA LEU A 243 -15.05 -18.19 14.63
C LEU A 243 -14.24 -19.21 13.83
N GLU A 244 -13.30 -19.92 14.47
CA GLU A 244 -12.51 -20.97 13.82
C GLU A 244 -13.42 -22.04 13.21
N THR A 245 -14.42 -22.49 13.97
CA THR A 245 -15.41 -23.47 13.48
C THR A 245 -16.10 -22.99 12.21
N LYS A 246 -16.49 -21.71 12.14
CA LYS A 246 -17.11 -21.13 10.94
C LYS A 246 -16.12 -21.05 9.77
N VAL A 247 -14.88 -20.62 10.02
CA VAL A 247 -13.82 -20.54 9.01
C VAL A 247 -13.51 -21.91 8.42
N VAL A 248 -13.30 -22.92 9.27
CA VAL A 248 -13.06 -24.31 8.83
C VAL A 248 -14.22 -24.83 7.99
N ASN A 249 -15.46 -24.66 8.45
CA ASN A 249 -16.64 -25.09 7.71
C ASN A 249 -16.83 -24.36 6.37
N ASN A 250 -16.47 -23.08 6.30
CA ASN A 250 -16.50 -22.32 5.04
C ASN A 250 -15.39 -22.80 4.09
N CYS A 251 -14.20 -23.09 4.62
CA CYS A 251 -13.09 -23.60 3.83
C CYS A 251 -13.38 -24.99 3.23
N LEU A 252 -13.90 -25.92 4.02
CA LEU A 252 -14.31 -27.24 3.53
C LEU A 252 -15.36 -27.12 2.42
N ARG A 253 -16.39 -26.28 2.63
CA ARG A 253 -17.39 -25.98 1.59
C ARG A 253 -16.76 -25.37 0.34
N PHE A 254 -15.79 -24.49 0.50
CA PHE A 254 -15.05 -23.91 -0.61
C PHE A 254 -14.30 -24.99 -1.41
N ILE A 255 -13.55 -25.88 -0.75
CA ILE A 255 -12.81 -26.98 -1.40
C ILE A 255 -13.76 -27.95 -2.12
N LEU A 256 -14.83 -28.39 -1.45
CA LEU A 256 -15.86 -29.26 -2.02
C LEU A 256 -16.43 -28.70 -3.32
N ASN A 257 -16.68 -27.39 -3.36
CA ASN A 257 -17.22 -26.73 -4.55
C ASN A 257 -16.19 -26.60 -5.69
N GLN A 258 -14.90 -26.39 -5.37
CA GLN A 258 -13.84 -26.28 -6.37
C GLN A 258 -13.51 -27.63 -7.02
N GLU A 259 -13.40 -28.68 -6.21
CA GLU A 259 -12.92 -30.00 -6.64
C GLU A 259 -14.05 -30.99 -6.97
N LYS A 260 -15.29 -30.73 -6.50
CA LYS A 260 -16.43 -31.66 -6.59
C LYS A 260 -16.10 -33.04 -5.98
N CYS A 261 -15.42 -33.03 -4.85
CA CYS A 261 -14.89 -34.20 -4.15
C CYS A 261 -15.74 -34.62 -2.94
N SER A 262 -15.35 -35.68 -2.24
CA SER A 262 -15.95 -36.07 -0.95
C SER A 262 -15.50 -35.17 0.20
N ALA A 263 -16.20 -35.23 1.33
CA ALA A 263 -15.82 -34.50 2.55
C ALA A 263 -14.43 -34.93 3.06
N GLU A 264 -14.13 -36.24 3.04
CA GLU A 264 -12.82 -36.75 3.50
C GLU A 264 -11.69 -36.28 2.58
N GLU A 265 -11.94 -36.21 1.26
CA GLU A 265 -10.97 -35.66 0.31
C GLU A 265 -10.75 -34.16 0.55
N ALA A 266 -11.81 -33.40 0.84
CA ALA A 266 -11.72 -31.98 1.16
C ALA A 266 -10.93 -31.71 2.47
N GLU A 267 -11.16 -32.52 3.50
CA GLU A 267 -10.40 -32.47 4.75
C GLU A 267 -8.92 -32.78 4.52
N ALA A 268 -8.61 -33.82 3.74
CA ALA A 268 -7.23 -34.16 3.41
C ALA A 268 -6.51 -33.04 2.63
N ILE A 269 -7.22 -32.31 1.76
CA ILE A 269 -6.67 -31.13 1.06
C ILE A 269 -6.44 -29.98 2.05
N MET A 270 -7.36 -29.75 2.98
CA MET A 270 -7.23 -28.72 4.01
C MET A 270 -6.03 -29.01 4.93
N ASP A 271 -5.88 -30.25 5.38
CA ASP A 271 -4.75 -30.71 6.23
C ASP A 271 -3.40 -30.55 5.54
N GLN A 272 -3.35 -30.73 4.21
CA GLN A 272 -2.15 -30.42 3.43
C GLN A 272 -1.87 -28.92 3.43
N GLY A 273 -2.89 -28.10 3.22
CA GLY A 273 -2.75 -26.65 3.18
C GLY A 273 -2.40 -26.01 4.52
N LEU A 274 -2.82 -26.59 5.64
CA LEU A 274 -2.42 -26.16 7.00
C LEU A 274 -0.91 -26.32 7.26
N LYS A 275 -0.21 -27.12 6.44
CA LYS A 275 1.25 -27.29 6.51
C LYS A 275 2.03 -26.29 5.64
N ASP A 276 1.34 -25.46 4.84
CA ASP A 276 1.99 -24.40 4.07
C ASP A 276 2.55 -23.33 5.02
N PRO A 277 3.83 -22.92 4.89
CA PRO A 277 4.45 -21.95 5.80
C PRO A 277 3.76 -20.58 5.86
N VAL A 278 3.07 -20.18 4.79
CA VAL A 278 2.29 -18.93 4.73
C VAL A 278 0.82 -19.19 5.14
N GLY A 279 0.42 -20.46 5.17
CA GLY A 279 -0.89 -20.92 5.60
C GLY A 279 -1.82 -21.32 4.47
N LEU A 280 -2.98 -21.84 4.86
CA LEU A 280 -3.98 -22.46 3.98
C LEU A 280 -4.40 -21.58 2.79
N SER A 281 -4.50 -20.26 2.99
CA SER A 281 -4.85 -19.32 1.92
C SER A 281 -3.86 -19.34 0.75
N ASN A 282 -2.56 -19.46 1.02
CA ASN A 282 -1.51 -19.50 0.01
C ASN A 282 -1.53 -20.82 -0.76
N PHE A 283 -1.69 -21.93 -0.04
CA PHE A 283 -1.82 -23.26 -0.64
C PHE A 283 -3.00 -23.34 -1.61
N LEU A 284 -4.20 -22.92 -1.18
CA LEU A 284 -5.39 -22.98 -2.02
C LEU A 284 -5.35 -21.96 -3.17
N SER A 285 -4.71 -20.81 -2.96
CA SER A 285 -4.45 -19.83 -4.02
C SER A 285 -3.63 -20.45 -5.16
N LYS A 286 -2.52 -21.13 -4.83
CA LYS A 286 -1.68 -21.82 -5.82
C LYS A 286 -2.42 -22.99 -6.48
N ARG A 287 -3.14 -23.79 -5.68
CA ARG A 287 -3.87 -24.98 -6.16
C ARG A 287 -4.92 -24.64 -7.20
N TYR A 288 -5.70 -23.57 -6.96
CA TYR A 288 -6.85 -23.23 -7.80
C TYR A 288 -6.60 -22.06 -8.75
N GLY A 289 -5.40 -21.47 -8.74
CA GLY A 289 -5.10 -20.30 -9.57
C GLY A 289 -5.96 -19.06 -9.22
N ILE A 290 -6.37 -18.94 -7.95
CA ILE A 290 -7.14 -17.79 -7.44
C ILE A 290 -6.27 -16.89 -6.58
N THR A 291 -6.71 -15.66 -6.34
CA THR A 291 -6.02 -14.75 -5.40
C THR A 291 -6.35 -15.14 -3.95
N ARG A 292 -5.44 -14.84 -3.00
CA ARG A 292 -5.72 -14.99 -1.56
C ARG A 292 -6.96 -14.19 -1.13
N LYS A 293 -7.15 -13.00 -1.70
CA LYS A 293 -8.35 -12.17 -1.48
C LYS A 293 -9.64 -12.92 -1.83
N ASN A 294 -9.71 -13.58 -3.00
CA ASN A 294 -10.92 -14.31 -3.41
C ASN A 294 -11.24 -15.46 -2.43
N TYR A 295 -10.22 -16.15 -1.92
CA TYR A 295 -10.39 -17.15 -0.87
C TYR A 295 -10.93 -16.52 0.42
N PHE A 296 -10.31 -15.42 0.88
CA PHE A 296 -10.70 -14.75 2.11
C PHE A 296 -12.13 -14.18 2.05
N ASP A 297 -12.51 -13.53 0.95
CA ASP A 297 -13.86 -13.00 0.73
C ASP A 297 -14.96 -14.08 0.83
N ILE A 298 -14.63 -15.35 0.63
CA ILE A 298 -15.57 -16.48 0.76
C ILE A 298 -15.52 -17.08 2.16
N VAL A 299 -14.31 -17.31 2.67
CA VAL A 299 -14.11 -18.10 3.88
C VAL A 299 -14.26 -17.27 5.17
N TRP A 300 -13.86 -16.01 5.12
CA TRP A 300 -13.77 -15.12 6.29
C TRP A 300 -14.84 -14.03 6.31
N ASP A 301 -15.80 -14.05 5.39
CA ASP A 301 -16.94 -13.12 5.34
C ASP A 301 -17.97 -13.44 6.46
N ILE A 302 -17.54 -13.34 7.72
CA ILE A 302 -18.29 -13.76 8.91
C ILE A 302 -18.75 -12.54 9.70
N ASN A 303 -19.95 -12.56 10.27
CA ASN A 303 -20.45 -11.48 11.13
C ASN A 303 -19.83 -11.58 12.55
N PRO A 304 -19.17 -10.52 13.07
CA PRO A 304 -18.56 -10.53 14.41
C PRO A 304 -19.58 -10.55 15.57
N GLN A 305 -20.85 -10.23 15.32
CA GLN A 305 -21.90 -10.24 16.35
C GLN A 305 -21.99 -11.61 17.04
N GLY A 306 -21.83 -11.62 18.36
CA GLY A 306 -21.86 -12.85 19.17
C GLY A 306 -20.61 -13.71 19.06
N LEU A 307 -19.55 -13.22 18.41
CA LEU A 307 -18.21 -13.85 18.39
C LEU A 307 -17.16 -13.01 19.11
N VAL A 308 -17.35 -11.69 19.15
CA VAL A 308 -16.41 -10.70 19.69
C VAL A 308 -16.88 -10.21 21.06
N PHE A 309 -16.04 -10.35 22.09
CA PHE A 309 -16.36 -10.09 23.49
C PHE A 309 -15.30 -9.21 24.18
N ASN A 310 -15.62 -8.68 25.37
CA ASN A 310 -14.71 -7.96 26.28
C ASN A 310 -13.82 -6.90 25.59
N PHE A 311 -14.42 -5.98 24.84
CA PHE A 311 -13.68 -5.03 23.98
C PHE A 311 -13.79 -3.57 24.42
N GLN A 312 -14.64 -3.26 25.40
CA GLN A 312 -15.02 -1.88 25.73
C GLN A 312 -13.81 -1.02 26.13
N THR A 313 -12.97 -1.55 27.02
CA THR A 313 -11.76 -0.86 27.49
C THR A 313 -10.74 -0.69 26.38
N ALA A 314 -10.47 -1.74 25.59
CA ALA A 314 -9.58 -1.65 24.43
C ALA A 314 -10.04 -0.60 23.43
N VAL A 315 -11.34 -0.56 23.09
CA VAL A 315 -11.91 0.44 22.20
C VAL A 315 -11.73 1.86 22.72
N GLN A 316 -11.94 2.08 24.01
CA GLN A 316 -11.71 3.39 24.63
C GLN A 316 -10.25 3.80 24.56
N THR A 317 -9.33 2.90 24.91
CA THR A 317 -7.88 3.17 24.82
C THR A 317 -7.47 3.50 23.40
N VAL A 318 -7.87 2.70 22.39
CA VAL A 318 -7.50 2.95 20.99
C VAL A 318 -7.98 4.32 20.52
N LYS A 319 -9.18 4.76 20.93
CA LYS A 319 -9.70 6.09 20.61
C LYS A 319 -8.90 7.24 21.26
N GLN A 320 -8.30 7.00 22.42
CA GLN A 320 -7.46 7.99 23.11
C GLN A 320 -6.08 8.17 22.45
N ILE A 321 -5.54 7.13 21.80
CA ILE A 321 -4.17 7.16 21.22
C ILE A 321 -3.96 8.35 20.25
N PRO A 322 -4.83 8.62 19.25
CA PRO A 322 -4.71 9.83 18.43
C PRO A 322 -4.78 11.15 19.19
N GLU A 323 -5.62 11.22 20.24
CA GLU A 323 -5.79 12.45 21.04
C GLU A 323 -4.51 12.81 21.81
N ASP A 324 -3.72 11.81 22.17
CA ASP A 324 -2.39 11.97 22.76
C ASP A 324 -1.30 12.35 21.74
N GLY A 325 -1.67 12.56 20.46
CA GLY A 325 -0.73 12.85 19.38
C GLY A 325 0.07 11.64 18.88
N LYS A 326 -0.24 10.43 19.36
CA LYS A 326 0.41 9.18 18.92
C LYS A 326 -0.23 8.69 17.62
N LYS A 327 0.48 7.84 16.87
CA LYS A 327 0.03 7.24 15.61
C LYS A 327 -0.40 5.79 15.83
N PRO A 328 -1.72 5.48 15.85
CA PRO A 328 -2.19 4.10 15.92
C PRO A 328 -2.10 3.41 14.55
N ILE A 329 -1.54 2.21 14.55
CA ILE A 329 -1.45 1.31 13.39
C ILE A 329 -2.09 -0.02 13.79
N LEU A 330 -2.93 -0.58 12.92
CA LEU A 330 -3.42 -1.95 13.07
C LEU A 330 -2.55 -2.90 12.24
N LEU A 331 -2.05 -3.97 12.84
CA LEU A 331 -1.24 -5.00 12.19
C LEU A 331 -1.80 -6.38 12.56
N THR A 332 -2.63 -6.94 11.68
CA THR A 332 -3.29 -8.23 11.90
C THR A 332 -2.95 -9.23 10.80
N SER A 333 -2.77 -10.50 11.18
CA SER A 333 -2.67 -11.60 10.22
C SER A 333 -4.05 -12.02 9.67
N ALA A 334 -5.13 -11.51 10.24
CA ALA A 334 -6.48 -11.75 9.74
C ALA A 334 -6.71 -11.04 8.41
N PRO A 335 -7.59 -11.59 7.56
CA PRO A 335 -7.85 -10.99 6.26
C PRO A 335 -8.70 -9.74 6.36
N LYS A 336 -8.55 -8.87 5.36
CA LYS A 336 -9.22 -7.57 5.27
C LYS A 336 -10.74 -7.65 5.46
N VAL A 337 -11.41 -8.66 4.89
CA VAL A 337 -12.88 -8.80 5.02
C VAL A 337 -13.34 -9.01 6.47
N TRP A 338 -12.57 -9.74 7.28
CA TRP A 338 -12.86 -9.92 8.71
C TRP A 338 -12.51 -8.67 9.49
N GLN A 339 -11.31 -8.12 9.24
CA GLN A 339 -10.81 -6.90 9.86
C GLN A 339 -11.79 -5.73 9.69
N GLU A 340 -12.29 -5.47 8.47
CA GLU A 340 -13.23 -4.37 8.20
C GLU A 340 -14.55 -4.55 8.98
N LYS A 341 -15.07 -5.78 9.06
CA LYS A 341 -16.29 -6.07 9.83
C LYS A 341 -16.11 -5.87 11.32
N VAL A 342 -14.98 -6.33 11.87
CA VAL A 342 -14.64 -6.19 13.28
C VAL A 342 -14.44 -4.72 13.64
N ILE A 343 -13.63 -3.97 12.89
CA ILE A 343 -13.40 -2.55 13.17
C ILE A 343 -14.70 -1.75 13.15
N LYS A 344 -15.57 -2.02 12.19
CA LYS A 344 -16.90 -1.42 12.13
C LYS A 344 -17.78 -1.82 13.33
N PHE A 345 -17.78 -3.09 13.71
CA PHE A 345 -18.53 -3.59 14.87
C PHE A 345 -18.06 -2.95 16.18
N LEU A 346 -16.75 -2.77 16.34
CA LEU A 346 -16.15 -2.11 17.50
C LEU A 346 -16.33 -0.58 17.49
N GLY A 347 -16.79 0.01 16.38
CA GLY A 347 -16.88 1.46 16.20
C GLY A 347 -15.52 2.14 16.25
N LEU A 348 -14.51 1.50 15.65
CA LEU A 348 -13.14 1.98 15.50
C LEU A 348 -12.85 2.49 14.08
N ASP A 349 -13.91 2.78 13.30
CA ASP A 349 -13.79 3.36 11.98
C ASP A 349 -12.97 4.66 12.05
N ASN A 350 -11.93 4.75 11.23
CA ASN A 350 -11.00 5.89 11.17
C ASN A 350 -10.14 6.12 12.43
N CYS A 351 -10.10 5.17 13.38
CA CYS A 351 -9.21 5.28 14.54
C CYS A 351 -7.75 4.95 14.21
N PHE A 352 -7.48 4.20 13.14
CA PHE A 352 -6.14 3.80 12.72
C PHE A 352 -5.67 4.64 11.54
N GLU A 353 -4.43 5.14 11.59
CA GLU A 353 -3.84 5.90 10.49
C GLU A 353 -3.34 4.97 9.36
N ALA A 354 -2.97 3.74 9.71
CA ALA A 354 -2.63 2.68 8.77
C ALA A 354 -3.14 1.33 9.28
N ILE A 355 -3.53 0.46 8.34
CA ILE A 355 -4.01 -0.89 8.61
C ILE A 355 -3.26 -1.83 7.67
N TYR A 356 -2.61 -2.85 8.23
CA TYR A 356 -1.96 -3.93 7.53
C TYR A 356 -2.65 -5.24 7.89
N THR A 357 -3.06 -5.99 6.87
CA THR A 357 -3.85 -7.21 6.96
C THR A 357 -3.07 -8.41 6.45
N GLY A 358 -3.58 -9.63 6.65
CA GLY A 358 -2.90 -10.85 6.21
C GLY A 358 -2.63 -10.94 4.70
N GLU A 359 -3.28 -10.10 3.88
CA GLU A 359 -3.00 -9.94 2.45
C GLU A 359 -1.76 -9.08 2.15
N ASP A 360 -1.32 -8.24 3.09
CA ASP A 360 -0.31 -7.21 2.84
C ASP A 360 1.13 -7.70 3.08
N PHE A 361 1.31 -8.79 3.83
CA PHE A 361 2.60 -9.35 4.22
C PHE A 361 2.51 -10.88 4.37
N ASP A 362 3.67 -11.55 4.36
CA ASP A 362 3.75 -12.96 4.74
C ASP A 362 4.03 -13.09 6.25
N GLN A 363 4.89 -12.23 6.80
CA GLN A 363 5.19 -12.18 8.24
C GLN A 363 5.13 -10.74 8.81
N LYS A 364 4.64 -10.59 10.04
CA LYS A 364 4.57 -9.29 10.73
C LYS A 364 5.93 -8.61 10.87
N THR A 365 7.01 -9.39 10.93
CA THR A 365 8.40 -8.90 10.95
C THR A 365 8.75 -8.00 9.78
N GLU A 366 8.15 -8.21 8.60
CA GLU A 366 8.35 -7.35 7.44
C GLU A 366 7.81 -5.93 7.72
N ILE A 367 6.63 -5.85 8.33
CA ILE A 367 5.99 -4.58 8.68
C ILE A 367 6.74 -3.91 9.84
N PHE A 368 7.15 -4.67 10.86
CA PHE A 368 7.97 -4.11 11.94
C PHE A 368 9.29 -3.55 11.41
N SER A 369 9.98 -4.27 10.51
CA SER A 369 11.24 -3.81 9.92
C SER A 369 11.04 -2.53 9.10
N MET A 370 9.97 -2.47 8.30
CA MET A 370 9.61 -1.28 7.54
C MET A 370 9.35 -0.08 8.45
N LEU A 371 8.58 -0.26 9.53
CA LEU A 371 8.26 0.80 10.48
C LEU A 371 9.50 1.23 11.29
N ALA A 372 10.38 0.30 11.68
CA ALA A 372 11.63 0.59 12.38
C ALA A 372 12.66 1.36 11.52
N GLN A 373 12.55 1.28 10.20
CA GLN A 373 13.34 2.11 9.28
C GLN A 373 12.73 3.50 9.09
N ARG A 374 11.40 3.62 9.25
CA ARG A 374 10.65 4.87 9.09
C ARG A 374 10.71 5.75 10.34
N TYR A 375 10.45 5.16 11.49
CA TYR A 375 10.38 5.82 12.78
C TYR A 375 11.56 5.38 13.65
N GLN A 376 11.89 6.18 14.66
CA GLN A 376 12.85 5.73 15.67
C GLN A 376 12.29 4.49 16.39
N PRO A 377 13.01 3.35 16.45
CA PRO A 377 12.50 2.14 17.09
C PRO A 377 12.04 2.36 18.53
N SER A 378 12.73 3.22 19.28
CA SER A 378 12.37 3.61 20.66
C SER A 378 11.03 4.33 20.77
N ASN A 379 10.52 4.89 19.67
CA ASN A 379 9.25 5.61 19.63
C ASN A 379 8.08 4.70 19.19
N ILE A 380 8.36 3.45 18.85
CA ILE A 380 7.37 2.48 18.40
C ILE A 380 7.06 1.51 19.54
N PHE A 381 5.76 1.26 19.74
CA PHE A 381 5.24 0.39 20.77
C PHE A 381 4.34 -0.69 20.16
N SER A 382 4.75 -1.96 20.20
CA SER A 382 3.98 -3.11 19.70
C SER A 382 3.11 -3.70 20.81
N VAL A 383 1.83 -3.93 20.53
CA VAL A 383 0.84 -4.45 21.47
C VAL A 383 0.18 -5.67 20.83
N GLY A 384 0.28 -6.82 21.49
CA GLY A 384 -0.30 -8.06 21.00
C GLY A 384 -0.42 -9.12 22.08
N ASP A 385 -1.20 -10.15 21.80
CA ASP A 385 -1.45 -11.28 22.71
C ASP A 385 -0.47 -12.45 22.49
N GLN A 386 0.31 -12.42 21.40
CA GLN A 386 1.21 -13.51 21.03
C GLN A 386 2.69 -13.13 21.14
N GLU A 387 3.39 -13.85 22.01
CA GLU A 387 4.82 -13.66 22.25
C GLU A 387 5.65 -13.83 20.96
N THR A 388 5.35 -14.85 20.17
CA THR A 388 6.17 -15.26 19.02
C THR A 388 5.97 -14.41 17.77
N THR A 389 4.83 -13.73 17.62
CA THR A 389 4.49 -12.96 16.41
C THR A 389 4.46 -11.45 16.65
N ASP A 390 4.09 -10.99 17.85
CA ASP A 390 3.87 -9.57 18.13
C ASP A 390 4.95 -8.96 19.03
N ILE A 391 5.50 -9.74 19.95
CA ILE A 391 6.38 -9.26 21.01
C ILE A 391 7.84 -9.53 20.68
N SER A 392 8.26 -10.79 20.67
CA SER A 392 9.65 -11.17 20.41
C SER A 392 10.20 -10.59 19.09
N PRO A 393 9.47 -10.61 17.96
CA PRO A 393 10.00 -10.06 16.71
C PRO A 393 10.08 -8.52 16.70
N ALA A 394 9.17 -7.83 17.38
CA ALA A 394 9.23 -6.38 17.54
C ALA A 394 10.38 -5.96 18.47
N ALA A 395 10.52 -6.63 19.61
CA ALA A 395 11.60 -6.39 20.57
C ALA A 395 12.99 -6.61 19.95
N ALA A 396 13.14 -7.61 19.08
CA ALA A 396 14.39 -7.86 18.33
C ALA A 396 14.82 -6.69 17.43
N LEU A 397 13.89 -5.82 17.05
CA LEU A 397 14.13 -4.62 16.25
C LEU A 397 14.26 -3.35 17.11
N GLY A 398 14.25 -3.47 18.44
CA GLY A 398 14.38 -2.36 19.39
C GLY A 398 13.08 -1.61 19.68
N LEU A 399 11.92 -2.18 19.29
CA LEU A 399 10.61 -1.63 19.64
C LEU A 399 10.31 -1.89 21.11
N SER A 400 9.57 -0.98 21.74
CA SER A 400 8.93 -1.29 23.02
C SER A 400 7.73 -2.22 22.79
N THR A 401 7.43 -3.09 23.75
CA THR A 401 6.39 -4.12 23.57
C THR A 401 5.51 -4.27 24.80
N LEU A 402 4.24 -4.60 24.60
CA LEU A 402 3.30 -5.01 25.64
C LEU A 402 2.59 -6.29 25.21
N LEU A 403 2.94 -7.38 25.91
CA LEU A 403 2.17 -8.62 25.86
C LEU A 403 0.89 -8.44 26.66
N VAL A 404 -0.25 -8.54 25.99
CA VAL A 404 -1.56 -8.47 26.65
C VAL A 404 -2.08 -9.87 26.95
N GLN A 405 -2.71 -10.05 28.10
CA GLN A 405 -3.40 -11.29 28.46
C GLN A 405 -4.90 -11.20 28.18
N ASN A 406 -5.42 -9.97 28.16
CA ASN A 406 -6.80 -9.66 27.79
C ASN A 406 -6.90 -8.19 27.36
N PRO A 407 -7.99 -7.79 26.69
CA PRO A 407 -8.13 -6.43 26.15
C PRO A 407 -8.10 -5.30 27.19
N ASN A 408 -8.34 -5.57 28.49
CA ASN A 408 -8.27 -4.54 29.53
C ASN A 408 -6.83 -4.13 29.86
N ASP A 409 -5.83 -4.94 29.50
CA ASP A 409 -4.43 -4.59 29.70
C ASP A 409 -4.01 -3.36 28.88
N LEU A 410 -4.77 -2.99 27.84
CA LEU A 410 -4.53 -1.81 27.02
C LEU A 410 -4.62 -0.49 27.82
N GLU A 411 -5.30 -0.45 28.97
CA GLU A 411 -5.31 0.75 29.83
C GLU A 411 -3.91 1.22 30.25
N ARG A 412 -2.91 0.33 30.21
CA ARG A 412 -1.51 0.65 30.52
C ARG A 412 -0.87 1.60 29.50
N LEU A 413 -1.49 1.83 28.34
CA LEU A 413 -0.99 2.72 27.29
C LEU A 413 -1.35 4.20 27.52
N VAL A 414 -2.32 4.46 28.39
CA VAL A 414 -2.91 5.79 28.64
C VAL A 414 -2.75 6.24 30.10
N LYS A 415 -2.17 5.40 30.96
CA LYS A 415 -1.76 5.72 32.33
C LYS A 415 -0.30 6.15 32.33
#